data_AF-A0A1A2PTT2-F1
#
_entry.id   AF-A0A1A2PTT2-F1
#
_cell.length_a   1.000
_cell.length_b   1.000
_cell.length_c   1.000
_cell.angle_alpha   90.00
_cell.angle_beta   90.00
_cell.angle_gamma   90.00
#
_symmetry.space_group_name_H-M   'P 1'
#
loop_
_entity.id
_entity.type
_entity.pdbx_description
1 polymer ?
#
loop_
_entity_poly.entity_id
_entity_poly.type
_entity_poly.pdbx_seq_one_letter_code
_entity_poly.pdbx_strand_id
1 'polypeptide(L)'
;MTDDREIEGIAIGLAMDECRKRLDELDSALIGVVAERMELCVQIAQLKHRGRIPMMQPHRLRHVRAKSVREGRMQGLDEGFVERLIDVITQESCRLEDFVLARLGLDGQNGLDGQNGLDGQNDLHAVRARPPVGEPR
;
A
#
# COMPACT_ATOMS: atom_id res chain seq x y z
N MET A 1 10.34 50.61 12.70
CA MET A 1 11.16 49.41 12.93
C MET A 1 10.18 48.28 13.19
N THR A 2 9.72 47.63 12.13
CA THR A 2 9.10 46.30 12.26
C THR A 2 10.10 45.40 12.98
N ASP A 3 9.63 44.70 14.01
CA ASP A 3 10.45 43.82 14.85
C ASP A 3 11.05 42.72 13.96
N ASP A 4 12.37 42.56 13.96
CA ASP A 4 13.07 41.55 13.14
C ASP A 4 12.50 40.13 13.40
N ARG A 5 11.93 39.91 14.59
CA ARG A 5 11.23 38.67 14.96
C ARG A 5 9.92 38.46 14.21
N GLU A 6 9.20 39.54 13.89
CA GLU A 6 7.95 39.47 13.13
C GLU A 6 8.23 39.09 11.67
N ILE A 7 9.30 39.64 11.10
CA ILE A 7 9.76 39.30 9.75
C ILE A 7 10.22 37.85 9.68
N GLU A 8 10.98 37.38 10.68
CA GLU A 8 11.41 35.98 10.76
C GLU A 8 10.22 35.02 10.90
N GLY A 9 9.22 35.36 11.72
CA GLY A 9 8.00 34.58 11.87
C GLY A 9 7.20 34.44 10.58
N ILE A 10 7.07 35.53 9.80
CA ILE A 10 6.42 35.50 8.48
C ILE A 10 7.21 34.62 7.52
N ALA A 11 8.55 34.73 7.49
CA ALA A 11 9.40 33.93 6.63
C ALA A 11 9.29 32.42 6.94
N ILE A 12 9.28 32.04 8.21
CA ILE A 12 9.07 30.65 8.65
C ILE A 12 7.68 30.16 8.20
N GLY A 13 6.64 30.98 8.37
CA GLY A 13 5.29 30.63 7.94
C GLY A 13 5.22 30.31 6.44
N LEU A 14 5.80 31.16 5.60
CA LEU A 14 5.85 30.93 4.15
C LEU A 14 6.65 29.67 3.78
N ALA A 15 7.78 29.42 4.44
CA ALA A 15 8.57 28.21 4.21
C ALA A 15 7.82 26.93 4.62
N MET A 16 7.09 26.98 5.75
CA MET A 16 6.26 25.85 6.19
C MET A 16 5.12 25.56 5.21
N ASP A 17 4.48 26.59 4.68
CA ASP A 17 3.39 26.43 3.72
C ASP A 17 3.90 25.83 2.39
N GLU A 18 5.11 26.19 1.95
CA GLU A 18 5.73 25.57 0.78
C GLU A 18 6.06 24.09 1.01
N CYS A 19 6.61 23.74 2.18
CA CYS A 19 6.84 22.34 2.55
C CYS A 19 5.54 21.54 2.58
N ARG A 20 4.44 22.11 3.09
CA ARG A 20 3.14 21.43 3.16
C ARG A 20 2.56 21.18 1.77
N LYS A 21 2.60 22.17 0.88
CA LYS A 21 2.19 21.98 -0.52
C LYS A 21 2.97 20.85 -1.17
N ARG A 22 4.28 20.81 -0.93
CA ARG A 22 5.13 19.75 -1.48
C ARG A 22 4.79 18.37 -0.90
N LEU A 23 4.44 18.29 0.38
CA LEU A 23 3.96 17.05 0.99
C LEU A 23 2.63 16.61 0.37
N ASP A 24 1.67 17.52 0.20
CA ASP A 24 0.36 17.21 -0.39
C ASP A 24 0.50 16.65 -1.83
N GLU A 25 1.43 17.20 -2.62
CA GLU A 25 1.77 16.69 -3.96
C GLU A 25 2.33 15.27 -3.90
N LEU A 26 3.28 15.02 -2.99
CA LEU A 26 3.92 13.72 -2.83
C LEU A 26 2.94 12.67 -2.33
N ASP A 27 2.07 13.02 -1.39
CA ASP A 27 1.04 12.14 -0.84
C ASP A 27 0.03 11.76 -1.94
N SER A 28 -0.38 12.72 -2.75
CA SER A 28 -1.24 12.47 -3.91
C SER A 28 -0.58 11.54 -4.92
N ALA A 29 0.71 11.75 -5.22
CA ALA A 29 1.47 10.89 -6.12
C ALA A 29 1.64 9.47 -5.55
N LEU A 30 1.89 9.33 -4.25
CA LEU A 30 2.01 8.05 -3.57
C LEU A 30 0.71 7.24 -3.69
N ILE A 31 -0.44 7.86 -3.46
CA ILE A 31 -1.75 7.22 -3.63
C ILE A 31 -1.96 6.78 -5.09
N GLY A 32 -1.58 7.62 -6.07
CA GLY A 32 -1.64 7.28 -7.48
C GLY A 32 -0.81 6.03 -7.83
N VAL A 33 0.43 5.96 -7.34
CA VAL A 33 1.33 4.80 -7.56
C VAL A 33 0.76 3.54 -6.91
N VAL A 34 0.19 3.64 -5.71
CA VAL A 34 -0.43 2.50 -5.04
C VAL A 34 -1.65 2.01 -5.82
N ALA A 35 -2.49 2.92 -6.34
CA ALA A 35 -3.64 2.57 -7.15
C ALA A 35 -3.24 1.83 -8.45
N GLU A 36 -2.26 2.34 -9.19
CA GLU A 36 -1.72 1.69 -10.39
C GLU A 36 -1.16 0.29 -10.05
N ARG A 37 -0.45 0.16 -8.93
CA ARG A 37 0.04 -1.14 -8.43
C ARG A 37 -1.12 -2.12 -8.19
N MET A 38 -2.25 -1.67 -7.64
CA MET A 38 -3.42 -2.53 -7.41
C MET A 38 -4.07 -2.98 -8.72
N GLU A 39 -4.17 -2.10 -9.71
CA GLU A 39 -4.67 -2.46 -11.04
C GLU A 39 -3.82 -3.54 -11.69
N LEU A 40 -2.48 -3.42 -11.59
CA LEU A 40 -1.56 -4.45 -12.07
C LEU A 40 -1.73 -5.79 -11.34
N CYS A 41 -1.94 -5.77 -10.02
CA CYS A 41 -2.24 -6.99 -9.25
C CYS A 41 -3.52 -7.67 -9.75
N VAL A 42 -4.59 -6.90 -10.01
CA VAL A 42 -5.84 -7.44 -10.58
C VAL A 42 -5.60 -8.06 -11.96
N GLN A 43 -4.84 -7.40 -12.83
CA GLN A 43 -4.49 -7.94 -14.15
C GLN A 43 -3.70 -9.25 -14.02
N ILE A 44 -2.71 -9.29 -13.11
CA ILE A 44 -1.92 -10.48 -12.83
C ILE A 44 -2.80 -11.63 -12.33
N ALA A 45 -3.75 -11.37 -11.42
CA ALA A 45 -4.68 -12.38 -10.94
C ALA A 45 -5.53 -12.98 -12.06
N GLN A 46 -6.05 -12.15 -12.96
CA GLN A 46 -6.79 -12.64 -14.13
C GLN A 46 -5.92 -13.49 -15.06
N LEU A 47 -4.66 -13.09 -15.28
CA LEU A 47 -3.71 -13.86 -16.09
C LEU A 47 -3.35 -15.20 -15.45
N LYS A 48 -3.05 -15.20 -14.14
CA LYS A 48 -2.77 -16.42 -13.38
C LYS A 48 -3.95 -17.38 -13.46
N HIS A 49 -5.18 -16.87 -13.29
CA HIS A 49 -6.37 -17.68 -13.42
C HIS A 49 -6.51 -18.31 -14.82
N ARG A 50 -6.44 -17.50 -15.89
CA ARG A 50 -6.51 -18.00 -17.27
C ARG A 50 -5.43 -19.05 -17.57
N GLY A 51 -4.23 -18.86 -17.01
CA GLY A 51 -3.10 -19.76 -17.15
C GLY A 51 -3.10 -20.96 -16.19
N ARG A 52 -4.07 -21.08 -15.27
CA ARG A 52 -4.07 -22.05 -14.16
C ARG A 52 -2.76 -22.03 -13.34
N ILE A 53 -2.18 -20.84 -13.18
CA ILE A 53 -0.99 -20.61 -12.36
C ILE A 53 -1.45 -20.40 -10.91
N PRO A 54 -0.77 -21.00 -9.91
CA PRO A 54 -1.08 -20.76 -8.50
C PRO A 54 -1.09 -19.27 -8.15
N MET A 55 -2.12 -18.85 -7.40
CA MET A 55 -2.26 -17.44 -7.02
C MET A 55 -1.14 -17.03 -6.06
N MET A 56 -0.92 -17.84 -5.03
CA MET A 56 0.12 -17.64 -4.03
C MET A 56 1.51 -17.99 -4.57
N GLN A 57 2.43 -17.02 -4.47
CA GLN A 57 3.82 -17.16 -4.89
C GLN A 57 4.77 -16.61 -3.80
N PRO A 58 5.03 -17.37 -2.73
CA PRO A 58 5.81 -16.91 -1.57
C PRO A 58 7.21 -16.38 -1.92
N HIS A 59 7.86 -16.99 -2.92
CA HIS A 59 9.16 -16.51 -3.41
C HIS A 59 9.09 -15.08 -3.95
N ARG A 60 8.01 -14.72 -4.66
CA ARG A 60 7.82 -13.36 -5.20
C ARG A 60 7.64 -12.35 -4.07
N LEU A 61 6.85 -12.69 -3.05
CA LEU A 61 6.64 -11.83 -1.88
C LEU A 61 7.96 -11.57 -1.13
N ARG A 62 8.74 -12.63 -0.87
CA ARG A 62 10.06 -12.49 -0.23
C ARG A 62 11.01 -11.60 -1.05
N HIS A 63 11.02 -11.78 -2.37
CA HIS A 63 11.83 -10.95 -3.26
C HIS A 63 11.44 -9.47 -3.22
N VAL A 64 10.13 -9.17 -3.27
CA VAL A 64 9.63 -7.78 -3.19
C VAL A 64 10.00 -7.15 -1.85
N ARG A 65 9.74 -7.83 -0.73
CA ARG A 65 10.11 -7.32 0.60
C ARG A 65 11.60 -7.02 0.69
N ALA A 66 12.46 -7.98 0.35
CA ALA A 66 13.91 -7.82 0.42
C ALA A 66 14.42 -6.70 -0.51
N LYS A 67 13.84 -6.56 -1.70
CA LYS A 67 14.14 -5.46 -2.63
C LYS A 67 13.77 -4.11 -2.00
N SER A 68 12.54 -3.98 -1.50
CA SER A 68 12.04 -2.72 -0.95
C SER A 68 12.80 -2.29 0.30
N VAL A 69 13.13 -3.20 1.22
CA VAL A 69 13.94 -2.89 2.40
C VAL A 69 15.31 -2.35 2.00
N ARG A 70 15.97 -3.01 1.04
CA ARG A 70 17.26 -2.53 0.52
C ARG A 70 17.15 -1.13 -0.08
N GLU A 71 16.11 -0.87 -0.87
CA GLU A 71 15.87 0.44 -1.49
C GLU A 71 15.56 1.52 -0.46
N GLY A 72 14.72 1.22 0.52
CA GLY A 72 14.39 2.14 1.60
C GLY A 72 15.62 2.49 2.44
N ARG A 73 16.47 1.51 2.76
CA ARG A 73 17.73 1.74 3.47
C ARG A 73 18.67 2.67 2.71
N MET A 74 18.78 2.52 1.38
CA MET A 74 19.59 3.42 0.55
C MET A 74 19.05 4.86 0.55
N GLN A 75 17.77 5.06 0.86
CA GLN A 75 17.13 6.36 1.01
C GLN A 75 17.08 6.87 2.47
N GLY A 76 17.72 6.15 3.40
CA GLY A 76 17.75 6.53 4.82
C GLY A 76 16.48 6.21 5.60
N LEU A 77 15.60 5.36 5.06
CA LEU A 77 14.41 4.88 5.78
C LEU A 77 14.75 3.74 6.73
N ASP A 78 14.04 3.69 7.86
CA ASP A 78 14.07 2.56 8.79
C ASP A 78 13.59 1.27 8.09
N GLU A 79 14.33 0.18 8.27
CA GLU A 79 14.03 -1.10 7.64
C GLU A 79 12.65 -1.61 8.09
N GLY A 80 12.35 -1.54 9.39
CA GLY A 80 11.08 -1.99 9.94
C GLY A 80 9.88 -1.17 9.43
N PHE A 81 10.05 0.14 9.23
CA PHE A 81 9.05 0.99 8.60
C PHE A 81 8.73 0.52 7.17
N VAL A 82 9.76 0.26 6.37
CA VAL A 82 9.59 -0.17 4.97
C VAL A 82 8.94 -1.55 4.90
N GLU A 83 9.31 -2.47 5.80
CA GLU A 83 8.67 -3.78 5.90
C GLU A 83 7.17 -3.66 6.17
N ARG A 84 6.77 -2.87 7.18
CA ARG A 84 5.36 -2.66 7.51
C ARG A 84 4.59 -2.02 6.35
N LEU A 85 5.19 -1.04 5.67
CA LEU A 85 4.58 -0.37 4.53
C LEU A 85 4.28 -1.35 3.39
N ILE A 86 5.27 -2.17 3.00
CA ILE A 86 5.11 -3.14 1.92
C ILE A 86 4.12 -4.24 2.30
N ASP A 87 4.06 -4.61 3.58
CA ASP A 87 3.10 -5.60 4.07
C ASP A 87 1.67 -5.13 3.95
N VAL A 88 1.37 -3.91 4.38
CA VAL A 88 0.03 -3.31 4.25
C VAL A 88 -0.40 -3.24 2.79
N ILE A 89 0.49 -2.77 1.91
CA ILE A 89 0.22 -2.70 0.46
C ILE A 89 -0.02 -4.10 -0.13
N THR A 90 0.74 -5.10 0.30
CA THR A 90 0.63 -6.48 -0.20
C THR A 90 -0.66 -7.14 0.29
N GLN A 91 -1.05 -6.93 1.54
CA GLN A 91 -2.32 -7.43 2.09
C GLN A 91 -3.52 -6.88 1.31
N GLU A 92 -3.49 -5.58 0.97
CA GLU A 92 -4.54 -4.98 0.14
C GLU A 92 -4.61 -5.61 -1.26
N SER A 93 -3.45 -5.95 -1.84
CA SER A 93 -3.42 -6.67 -3.12
C SER A 93 -4.11 -8.03 -3.03
N CYS A 94 -3.77 -8.84 -2.01
CA CYS A 94 -4.40 -10.15 -1.82
C CYS A 94 -5.92 -10.02 -1.67
N ARG A 95 -6.39 -9.03 -0.90
CA ARG A 95 -7.83 -8.76 -0.73
C ARG A 95 -8.52 -8.45 -2.07
N LEU A 96 -7.88 -7.67 -2.94
CA LEU A 96 -8.42 -7.34 -4.27
C LEU A 96 -8.38 -8.54 -5.21
N GLU A 97 -7.32 -9.35 -5.18
CA GLU A 97 -7.24 -10.58 -5.96
C GLU A 97 -8.38 -11.54 -5.60
N ASP A 98 -8.61 -11.76 -4.29
CA ASP A 98 -9.72 -12.59 -3.79
C ASP A 98 -11.08 -12.03 -4.22
N PHE A 99 -11.30 -10.72 -4.11
CA PHE A 99 -12.55 -10.09 -4.52
C PHE A 99 -12.84 -10.28 -6.03
N VAL A 100 -11.82 -10.14 -6.87
CA VAL A 100 -11.96 -10.31 -8.32
C VAL A 100 -12.23 -11.77 -8.68
N LEU A 101 -11.54 -12.72 -8.05
CA LEU A 101 -11.79 -14.15 -8.27
C LEU A 101 -13.20 -14.57 -7.85
N ALA A 102 -13.67 -14.10 -6.69
CA ALA A 102 -15.02 -14.34 -6.19
C ALA A 102 -16.07 -13.84 -7.17
N ARG A 103 -15.89 -12.63 -7.70
CA ARG A 103 -16.83 -12.03 -8.64
C ARG A 103 -16.88 -12.74 -10.00
N LEU A 104 -15.81 -13.43 -10.36
CA LEU A 104 -15.75 -14.22 -11.59
C LEU A 104 -16.31 -15.65 -11.39
N GLY A 105 -16.73 -16.03 -10.17
CA GLY A 105 -17.26 -17.34 -9.85
C GLY A 105 -16.19 -18.45 -9.85
N LEU A 106 -14.95 -18.09 -9.53
CA LEU A 106 -13.76 -18.93 -9.73
C LEU A 106 -13.19 -19.52 -8.44
N ASP A 107 -14.01 -19.60 -7.39
CA ASP A 107 -13.63 -19.95 -6.01
C ASP A 107 -13.08 -21.38 -5.83
N GLY A 108 -13.10 -22.21 -6.87
CA GLY A 108 -12.83 -23.65 -6.82
C GLY A 108 -11.37 -24.11 -6.94
N GLN A 109 -10.36 -23.21 -6.93
CA GLN A 109 -8.94 -23.61 -6.96
C GLN A 109 -8.11 -23.16 -5.75
N ASN A 110 -8.72 -22.59 -4.71
CA ASN A 110 -8.02 -22.32 -3.46
C ASN A 110 -8.07 -23.55 -2.57
N GLY A 111 -7.20 -24.50 -2.87
CA GLY A 111 -6.80 -25.54 -1.93
C GLY A 111 -6.34 -24.90 -0.62
N LEU A 112 -6.89 -25.43 0.46
CA LEU A 112 -6.57 -25.11 1.84
C LEU A 112 -5.06 -25.21 2.08
N ASP A 113 -4.39 -24.08 2.30
CA ASP A 113 -3.10 -24.06 2.99
C ASP A 113 -3.19 -23.05 4.14
N GLY A 114 -3.70 -23.55 5.26
CA GLY A 114 -3.56 -22.89 6.55
C GLY A 114 -2.08 -22.71 6.91
N GLN A 115 -1.82 -21.70 7.74
CA GLN A 115 -0.52 -21.34 8.30
C GLN A 115 0.43 -20.63 7.33
N ASN A 116 0.18 -19.34 7.06
CA ASN A 116 1.29 -18.40 6.92
C ASN A 116 1.33 -17.53 8.17
N GLY A 117 2.15 -17.95 9.12
CA GLY A 117 2.50 -17.17 10.31
C GLY A 117 3.08 -15.83 9.89
N LEU A 118 2.27 -14.79 10.02
CA LEU A 118 2.73 -13.44 10.31
C LEU A 118 2.94 -13.37 11.83
N ASP A 119 3.82 -14.22 12.36
CA ASP A 119 4.19 -14.19 13.77
C ASP A 119 5.21 -13.06 13.95
N GLY A 120 4.65 -11.88 14.18
CA GLY A 120 5.36 -10.65 14.46
C GLY A 120 4.34 -9.57 14.84
N GLN A 121 3.61 -9.85 15.92
CA GLN A 121 2.81 -8.93 16.72
C GLN A 121 2.68 -7.51 16.15
N ASN A 122 1.55 -7.23 15.51
CA ASN A 122 1.04 -5.87 15.51
C ASN A 122 -0.49 -5.89 15.58
N ASP A 123 -0.98 -6.01 16.82
CA ASP A 123 -2.34 -5.65 17.21
C ASP A 123 -2.56 -4.16 16.94
N LEU A 124 -3.04 -3.82 15.74
CA LEU A 124 -3.67 -2.53 15.46
C LEU A 124 -5.00 -2.75 14.77
N HIS A 125 -6.00 -2.91 15.64
CA HIS A 125 -7.41 -2.57 15.48
C HIS A 125 -8.08 -2.79 14.12
N ALA A 126 -9.00 -3.75 14.13
CA ALA A 126 -10.06 -3.99 13.16
C ALA A 126 -10.66 -2.70 12.54
N VAL A 127 -10.26 -2.39 11.31
CA VAL A 127 -11.05 -1.55 10.42
C VAL A 127 -12.11 -2.45 9.80
N ARG A 128 -13.30 -2.48 10.41
CA ARG A 128 -14.49 -3.08 9.78
C ARG A 128 -14.75 -2.36 8.46
N ALA A 129 -14.58 -3.08 7.36
CA ALA A 129 -14.89 -2.59 6.02
C ALA A 129 -16.35 -2.11 5.95
N ARG A 130 -16.56 -0.84 5.63
CA ARG A 130 -17.86 -0.34 5.16
C ARG A 130 -18.02 -0.72 3.68
N PRO A 131 -19.18 -1.22 3.24
CA PRO A 131 -19.45 -1.40 1.81
C PRO A 131 -19.55 -0.04 1.10
N PRO A 132 -19.26 0.04 -0.21
CA PRO A 132 -19.30 1.28 -0.96
C PRO A 132 -20.73 1.85 -1.01
N VAL A 133 -20.85 3.13 -0.69
CA VAL A 133 -22.09 3.92 -0.72
C VAL A 133 -22.60 4.00 -2.16
N GLY A 134 -23.85 3.60 -2.37
CA GLY A 134 -24.56 3.78 -3.63
C GLY A 134 -24.82 5.25 -3.94
N GLU A 135 -24.65 5.62 -5.21
CA GLU A 135 -24.95 6.94 -5.78
C GLU A 135 -26.42 7.34 -5.59
N PRO A 136 -26.73 8.62 -5.32
CA PRO A 136 -28.08 9.13 -5.49
C PRO A 136 -28.25 9.84 -6.85
N ARG A 137 -29.17 9.25 -7.62
CA ARG A 137 -30.03 9.74 -8.72
C ARG A 137 -29.77 11.11 -9.35
#